data_AF-A0A485PT65-F1
#
_entry.id   AF-A0A485PT65-F1
#
_cell.length_a   1.000
_cell.length_b   1.000
_cell.length_c   1.000
_cell.angle_alpha   90.00
_cell.angle_beta   90.00
_cell.angle_gamma   90.00
#
_symmetry.space_group_name_H-M   'P 1'
#
loop_
_entity.id
_entity.type
_entity.pdbx_description
1 polymer ?
#
loop_
_entity_poly.entity_id
_entity_poly.type
_entity_poly.pdbx_seq_one_letter_code
_entity_poly.pdbx_strand_id
1 'polypeptide(L)'
;MKVKVIPVLEDNYMYLVIEEHTREAVAVDVAVPKRLLEIVGREGVSLTTVLTTHHHWDHARGNAELARLRPGLAVLGADERICALTRRLVHGEELRFGAIHVRCLLTPGHTSGHMSYFLWEEDCPDPPAVFSGDALSVGGCGLRLESTAQQMYQSLVETLGTLPPETKVFCGHEHTLGNLEFAQKVEPGNDHVRAKLSWAKKRDEDDMPTVPSTLGEELLYNPFLRVA
;
A
#
# COMPACT_ATOMS: atom_id res chain seq x y z
N MET A 1 -11.50 10.42 -5.58
CA MET A 1 -10.66 9.89 -4.48
C MET A 1 -9.33 10.61 -4.47
N LYS A 2 -8.93 11.22 -3.35
CA LYS A 2 -7.62 11.87 -3.21
C LYS A 2 -6.72 11.11 -2.26
N VAL A 3 -5.53 10.70 -2.71
CA VAL A 3 -4.53 10.01 -1.88
C VAL A 3 -3.40 10.96 -1.51
N LYS A 4 -3.09 11.04 -0.22
CA LYS A 4 -1.90 11.73 0.31
C LYS A 4 -0.87 10.71 0.73
N VAL A 5 0.32 10.80 0.15
CA VAL A 5 1.50 10.05 0.56
C VAL A 5 2.14 10.76 1.75
N ILE A 6 2.39 10.04 2.84
CA ILE A 6 2.94 10.59 4.09
C ILE A 6 4.21 9.81 4.43
N PRO A 7 5.40 10.30 4.03
CA PRO A 7 6.67 9.72 4.44
C PRO A 7 6.82 9.81 5.97
N VAL A 8 7.20 8.70 6.59
CA VAL A 8 7.45 8.58 8.04
C VAL A 8 8.59 7.62 8.29
N LEU A 9 9.10 7.62 9.52
CA LEU A 9 10.24 6.77 9.90
C LEU A 9 11.46 7.07 9.00
N GLU A 10 12.17 6.03 8.59
CA GLU A 10 13.31 6.13 7.68
C GLU A 10 12.83 6.06 6.22
N ASP A 11 11.99 5.08 5.90
CA ASP A 11 11.56 4.82 4.51
C ASP A 11 10.08 4.40 4.38
N ASN A 12 9.29 4.39 5.46
CA ASN A 12 7.88 3.96 5.42
C ASN A 12 6.96 5.03 4.82
N TYR A 13 5.89 4.57 4.19
CA TYR A 13 4.75 5.39 3.78
C TYR A 13 3.51 5.06 4.58
N MET A 14 2.88 6.09 5.16
CA MET A 14 1.46 6.03 5.50
C MET A 14 0.67 6.71 4.38
N TYR A 15 -0.60 6.34 4.25
CA TYR A 15 -1.48 6.96 3.28
C TYR A 15 -2.72 7.52 3.95
N LEU A 16 -3.16 8.70 3.50
CA LEU A 16 -4.49 9.23 3.84
C LEU A 16 -5.31 9.30 2.55
N VAL A 17 -6.35 8.48 2.50
CA VAL A 17 -7.33 8.43 1.41
C VAL A 17 -8.52 9.27 1.80
N ILE A 18 -8.84 10.27 0.98
CA ILE A 18 -9.90 11.24 1.23
C ILE A 18 -11.01 11.03 0.20
N GLU A 19 -12.22 10.82 0.71
CA GLU A 19 -13.45 10.95 -0.06
C GLU A 19 -13.76 12.45 -0.18
N GLU A 20 -13.79 12.95 -1.41
CA GLU A 20 -13.76 14.41 -1.64
C GLU A 20 -15.10 15.10 -1.38
N HIS A 21 -16.21 14.38 -1.46
CA HIS A 21 -17.57 14.89 -1.29
C HIS A 21 -17.99 14.96 0.18
N THR A 22 -17.83 13.87 0.93
CA THR A 22 -18.18 13.74 2.35
C THR A 22 -17.08 14.28 3.26
N ARG A 23 -15.86 14.43 2.75
CA ARG A 23 -14.65 14.75 3.54
C ARG A 23 -14.35 13.68 4.59
N GLU A 24 -14.91 12.49 4.45
CA GLU A 24 -14.48 11.32 5.20
C GLU A 24 -13.10 10.87 4.72
N ALA A 25 -12.28 10.36 5.65
CA ALA A 25 -10.96 9.86 5.31
C ALA A 25 -10.65 8.54 6.00
N VAL A 26 -9.86 7.74 5.28
CA VAL A 26 -9.32 6.46 5.72
C VAL A 26 -7.81 6.54 5.69
N ALA A 27 -7.15 6.10 6.76
CA ALA A 27 -5.70 5.97 6.78
C ALA A 27 -5.27 4.54 6.47
N VAL A 28 -4.13 4.38 5.81
CA VAL A 28 -3.47 3.07 5.62
C VAL A 28 -2.13 3.10 6.35
N ASP A 29 -1.90 2.04 7.15
CA ASP A 29 -0.67 1.78 7.93
C ASP A 29 -0.19 2.97 8.78
N VAL A 30 -0.77 3.13 9.97
CA VAL A 30 -0.46 4.26 10.84
C VAL A 30 0.73 3.94 11.75
N ALA A 31 1.91 4.32 11.29
CA ALA A 31 3.14 4.27 12.10
C ALA A 31 3.30 5.47 13.05
N VAL A 32 2.95 6.69 12.60
CA VAL A 32 3.18 7.95 13.33
C VAL A 32 1.86 8.74 13.45
N PRO A 33 1.02 8.46 14.46
CA PRO A 33 -0.32 9.04 14.60
C PRO A 33 -0.33 10.57 14.60
N LYS A 34 0.63 11.19 15.28
CA LYS A 34 0.72 12.65 15.36
C LYS A 34 0.86 13.31 13.97
N ARG A 35 1.74 12.78 13.12
CA ARG A 35 1.95 13.26 11.73
C ARG A 35 0.67 13.12 10.91
N LEU A 36 -0.02 11.98 11.04
CA LEU A 36 -1.30 11.76 10.38
C LEU A 36 -2.35 12.78 10.84
N LEU A 37 -2.51 12.98 12.14
CA LEU A 37 -3.50 13.89 12.71
C LEU A 37 -3.25 15.36 12.33
N GLU A 38 -1.99 15.78 12.21
CA GLU A 38 -1.63 17.11 11.69
C GLU A 38 -2.12 17.29 10.25
N ILE A 39 -1.94 16.28 9.40
CA ILE A 39 -2.39 16.32 8.00
C ILE A 39 -3.92 16.26 7.90
N VAL A 40 -4.56 15.40 8.70
CA VAL A 40 -6.03 15.33 8.82
C VAL A 40 -6.61 16.69 9.21
N GLY A 41 -6.00 17.37 10.18
CA GLY A 41 -6.41 18.72 10.59
C GLY A 41 -6.21 19.77 9.50
N ARG A 42 -5.07 19.75 8.80
CA ARG A 42 -4.78 20.68 7.69
C ARG A 42 -5.70 20.50 6.50
N GLU A 43 -6.03 19.25 6.15
CA GLU A 43 -6.98 18.97 5.07
C GLU A 43 -8.43 19.18 5.52
N GLY A 44 -8.72 19.31 6.82
CA GLY A 44 -10.08 19.50 7.32
C GLY A 44 -10.99 18.30 6.99
N VAL A 45 -10.49 17.08 7.21
CA VAL A 45 -11.20 15.82 6.92
C VAL A 45 -11.52 15.05 8.19
N SER A 46 -12.55 14.21 8.15
CA SER A 46 -12.93 13.33 9.25
C SER A 46 -12.32 11.95 9.07
N LEU A 47 -11.22 11.68 9.78
CA LEU A 47 -10.65 10.33 9.84
C LEU A 47 -11.60 9.39 10.61
N THR A 48 -12.10 8.34 9.96
CA THR A 48 -13.06 7.37 10.54
C THR A 48 -12.47 5.97 10.67
N THR A 49 -11.56 5.60 9.77
CA THR A 49 -11.07 4.22 9.64
C THR A 49 -9.57 4.17 9.40
N VAL A 50 -8.94 3.12 9.92
CA VAL A 50 -7.58 2.69 9.62
C VAL A 50 -7.64 1.31 8.98
N LEU A 51 -7.03 1.17 7.81
CA LEU A 51 -6.77 -0.08 7.14
C LEU A 51 -5.31 -0.46 7.43
N THR A 52 -5.07 -1.57 8.12
CA THR A 52 -3.72 -2.03 8.46
C THR A 52 -3.37 -3.25 7.62
N THR A 53 -2.37 -3.11 6.77
CA THR A 53 -1.96 -4.15 5.81
C THR A 53 -1.45 -5.39 6.53
N HIS A 54 -0.63 -5.23 7.56
CA HIS A 54 -0.12 -6.33 8.37
C HIS A 54 0.36 -5.91 9.75
N HIS A 55 0.74 -6.89 10.57
CA HIS A 55 0.99 -6.70 12.00
C HIS A 55 2.37 -6.16 12.37
N HIS A 56 3.29 -5.98 11.40
CA HIS A 56 4.61 -5.47 11.75
C HIS A 56 4.53 -4.07 12.34
N TRP A 57 5.48 -3.82 13.24
CA TRP A 57 5.43 -2.69 14.14
C TRP A 57 5.43 -1.36 13.39
N ASP A 58 6.25 -1.22 12.36
CA ASP A 58 6.37 -0.04 11.53
C ASP A 58 5.10 0.29 10.72
N HIS A 59 4.15 -0.64 10.59
CA HIS A 59 2.84 -0.40 9.98
C HIS A 59 1.71 -0.21 11.02
N ALA A 60 1.77 -0.95 12.12
CA ALA A 60 0.66 -1.06 13.07
C ALA A 60 0.87 -0.35 14.42
N ARG A 61 2.09 0.10 14.75
CA ARG A 61 2.43 0.62 16.10
C ARG A 61 1.60 1.82 16.53
N GLY A 62 1.18 2.67 15.59
CA GLY A 62 0.44 3.88 15.89
C GLY A 62 -1.04 3.62 16.17
N ASN A 63 -1.55 2.43 15.87
CA ASN A 63 -2.98 2.12 15.97
C ASN A 63 -3.52 2.31 17.39
N ALA A 64 -2.80 1.84 18.41
CA ALA A 64 -3.25 1.95 19.80
C ALA A 64 -3.30 3.41 20.29
N GLU A 65 -2.26 4.20 19.98
CA GLU A 65 -2.25 5.62 20.34
C GLU A 65 -3.34 6.37 19.58
N LEU A 66 -3.50 6.10 18.27
CA LEU A 66 -4.51 6.76 17.45
C LEU A 66 -5.94 6.44 17.92
N ALA A 67 -6.23 5.18 18.26
CA ALA A 67 -7.53 4.77 18.79
C ALA A 67 -7.85 5.46 20.13
N ARG A 68 -6.84 5.71 20.97
CA ARG A 68 -7.00 6.50 22.21
C ARG A 68 -7.29 7.98 21.92
N LEU A 69 -6.58 8.57 20.94
CA LEU A 69 -6.76 9.97 20.54
C LEU A 69 -8.08 10.20 19.78
N ARG A 70 -8.62 9.17 19.13
CA ARG A 70 -9.85 9.19 18.34
C ARG A 70 -10.77 8.05 18.75
N PRO A 71 -11.47 8.17 19.90
CA PRO A 71 -12.45 7.16 20.31
C PRO A 71 -13.50 6.92 19.21
N GLY A 72 -13.80 5.65 18.94
CA GLY A 72 -14.73 5.24 17.88
C GLY A 72 -14.10 5.03 16.50
N LEU A 73 -12.79 5.28 16.35
CA LEU A 73 -12.05 4.96 15.13
C LEU A 73 -12.03 3.44 14.90
N ALA A 74 -12.41 3.01 13.69
CA ALA A 74 -12.31 1.62 13.29
C ALA A 74 -10.87 1.29 12.87
N VAL A 75 -10.26 0.29 13.49
CA VAL A 75 -8.99 -0.30 13.04
C VAL A 75 -9.31 -1.66 12.43
N LEU A 76 -9.06 -1.81 11.13
CA LEU A 76 -9.39 -2.98 10.34
C LEU A 76 -8.13 -3.62 9.79
N GLY A 77 -8.15 -4.95 9.65
CA GLY A 77 -7.01 -5.75 9.20
C GLY A 77 -7.35 -7.24 9.25
N ALA A 78 -6.47 -8.10 8.75
CA ALA A 78 -6.77 -9.53 8.66
C ALA A 78 -6.18 -10.38 9.80
N ASP A 79 -5.24 -9.79 10.56
CA ASP A 79 -4.41 -10.47 11.54
C ASP A 79 -4.70 -10.00 12.96
N GLU A 80 -4.96 -10.93 13.89
CA GLU A 80 -5.27 -10.59 15.29
C GLU A 80 -4.07 -10.02 16.06
N ARG A 81 -2.86 -10.15 15.50
CA ARG A 81 -1.65 -9.52 16.03
C ARG A 81 -1.63 -8.00 15.81
N ILE A 82 -2.49 -7.47 14.94
CA ILE A 82 -2.61 -6.03 14.71
C ILE A 82 -3.10 -5.36 16.00
N CYS A 83 -2.29 -4.42 16.52
CA CYS A 83 -2.62 -3.72 17.74
C CYS A 83 -3.88 -2.85 17.56
N ALA A 84 -4.75 -2.85 18.58
CA ALA A 84 -6.04 -2.13 18.59
C ALA A 84 -7.02 -2.53 17.47
N LEU A 85 -6.86 -3.71 16.85
CA LEU A 85 -7.81 -4.23 15.86
C LEU A 85 -9.23 -4.24 16.43
N THR A 86 -10.13 -3.55 15.74
CA THR A 86 -11.56 -3.47 16.11
C THR A 86 -12.40 -4.50 15.38
N ARG A 87 -12.02 -4.86 14.15
CA ARG A 87 -12.73 -5.84 13.34
C ARG A 87 -11.77 -6.52 12.36
N ARG A 88 -11.77 -7.85 12.40
CA ARG A 88 -11.02 -8.67 11.47
C ARG A 88 -11.75 -8.75 10.12
N LEU A 89 -11.01 -8.57 9.04
CA LEU A 89 -11.47 -8.65 7.66
C LEU A 89 -11.11 -10.00 7.05
N VAL A 90 -11.86 -10.40 6.02
CA VAL A 90 -11.58 -11.61 5.22
C VAL A 90 -11.30 -11.29 3.76
N HIS A 91 -10.72 -12.25 3.02
CA HIS A 91 -10.46 -12.10 1.59
C HIS A 91 -11.77 -11.88 0.81
N GLY A 92 -11.73 -10.94 -0.14
CA GLY A 92 -12.85 -10.58 -1.00
C GLY A 92 -13.91 -9.71 -0.32
N GLU A 93 -13.77 -9.40 0.98
CA GLU A 93 -14.72 -8.55 1.67
C GLU A 93 -14.70 -7.13 1.10
N GLU A 94 -15.87 -6.57 0.86
CA GLU A 94 -16.03 -5.22 0.35
C GLU A 94 -16.48 -4.24 1.44
N LEU A 95 -15.80 -3.09 1.48
CA LEU A 95 -16.11 -1.95 2.34
C LEU A 95 -16.48 -0.76 1.47
N ARG A 96 -17.12 0.24 2.08
CA ARG A 96 -17.49 1.48 1.42
C ARG A 96 -17.28 2.67 2.33
N PHE A 97 -16.67 3.72 1.78
CA PHE A 97 -16.46 5.02 2.43
C PHE A 97 -16.94 6.12 1.47
N GLY A 98 -18.18 6.58 1.64
CA GLY A 98 -18.84 7.44 0.65
C GLY A 98 -18.89 6.82 -0.75
N ALA A 99 -18.30 7.47 -1.75
CA ALA A 99 -18.19 6.94 -3.12
C ALA A 99 -17.05 5.92 -3.31
N ILE A 100 -16.13 5.79 -2.34
CA ILE A 100 -14.97 4.91 -2.45
C ILE A 100 -15.38 3.49 -2.06
N HIS A 101 -15.22 2.56 -3.01
CA HIS A 101 -15.31 1.12 -2.79
C HIS A 101 -13.94 0.57 -2.42
N VAL A 102 -13.90 -0.41 -1.52
CA VAL A 102 -12.67 -1.08 -1.11
C VAL A 102 -12.89 -2.59 -1.16
N ARG A 103 -12.04 -3.32 -1.88
CA ARG A 103 -11.98 -4.78 -1.82
C ARG A 103 -10.73 -5.21 -1.04
N CYS A 104 -10.95 -6.02 -0.02
CA CYS A 104 -9.90 -6.52 0.87
C CYS A 104 -9.30 -7.80 0.28
N LEU A 105 -8.01 -7.77 -0.06
CA LEU A 105 -7.31 -8.86 -0.73
C LEU A 105 -6.28 -9.49 0.21
N LEU A 106 -6.59 -10.67 0.76
CA LEU A 106 -5.55 -11.45 1.47
C LEU A 106 -4.39 -11.72 0.51
N THR A 107 -3.19 -11.35 0.95
CA THR A 107 -1.96 -11.41 0.16
C THR A 107 -0.82 -12.02 0.99
N PRO A 108 -0.99 -13.25 1.52
CA PRO A 108 0.03 -13.92 2.33
C PRO A 108 1.34 -14.06 1.55
N GLY A 109 2.45 -13.78 2.22
CA GLY A 109 3.77 -13.73 1.58
C GLY A 109 4.80 -13.19 2.56
N HIS A 110 4.76 -11.87 2.75
CA HIS A 110 5.57 -11.19 3.75
C HIS A 110 5.19 -11.67 5.17
N THR A 111 3.92 -11.50 5.52
CA THR A 111 3.32 -12.12 6.71
C THR A 111 2.15 -13.03 6.30
N SER A 112 1.76 -13.94 7.18
CA SER A 112 0.64 -14.87 6.94
C SER A 112 -0.73 -14.17 6.94
N GLY A 113 -0.86 -13.06 7.67
CA GLY A 113 -2.07 -12.25 7.75
C GLY A 113 -2.02 -10.96 6.93
N HIS A 114 -1.16 -10.87 5.92
CA HIS A 114 -1.02 -9.67 5.09
C HIS A 114 -2.28 -9.44 4.23
N MET A 115 -2.73 -8.19 4.17
CA MET A 115 -3.90 -7.72 3.41
C MET A 115 -3.49 -6.54 2.54
N SER A 116 -3.87 -6.58 1.27
CA SER A 116 -3.82 -5.44 0.36
C SER A 116 -5.23 -4.87 0.18
N TYR A 117 -5.35 -3.57 -0.06
CA TYR A 117 -6.65 -2.90 -0.21
C TYR A 117 -6.76 -2.31 -1.60
N PHE A 118 -7.67 -2.84 -2.42
CA PHE A 118 -7.97 -2.33 -3.76
C PHE A 118 -9.14 -1.35 -3.69
N LEU A 119 -8.94 -0.11 -4.10
CA LEU A 119 -9.89 0.99 -3.99
C LEU A 119 -10.26 1.54 -5.36
N TRP A 120 -11.55 1.84 -5.55
CA TRP A 120 -12.04 2.50 -6.76
C TRP A 120 -13.29 3.33 -6.46
N GLU A 121 -13.66 4.19 -7.40
CA GLU A 121 -14.94 4.90 -7.41
C GLU A 121 -15.68 4.53 -8.70
N GLU A 122 -16.99 4.27 -8.61
CA GLU A 122 -17.82 4.05 -9.79
C GLU A 122 -17.94 5.35 -10.60
N ASP A 123 -18.00 5.23 -11.93
CA ASP A 123 -18.14 6.35 -12.87
C ASP A 123 -17.07 7.47 -12.72
N CYS A 124 -15.92 7.14 -12.15
CA CYS A 124 -14.79 8.04 -11.97
C CYS A 124 -13.73 7.82 -13.07
N PRO A 125 -13.22 8.86 -13.74
CA PRO A 125 -12.15 8.72 -14.73
C PRO A 125 -10.78 8.44 -14.10
N ASP A 126 -10.62 8.68 -12.79
CA ASP A 126 -9.38 8.37 -12.11
C ASP A 126 -9.19 6.86 -11.98
N PRO A 127 -7.97 6.34 -12.26
CA PRO A 127 -7.72 4.92 -12.14
C PRO A 127 -7.82 4.47 -10.67
N PRO A 128 -8.14 3.19 -10.44
CA PRO A 128 -8.17 2.61 -9.11
C PRO A 128 -6.79 2.62 -8.45
N ALA A 129 -6.76 2.34 -7.16
CA ALA A 129 -5.53 2.28 -6.35
C ALA A 129 -5.46 0.95 -5.60
N VAL A 130 -4.26 0.44 -5.37
CA VAL A 130 -4.02 -0.67 -4.45
C VAL A 130 -2.99 -0.24 -3.42
N PHE A 131 -3.33 -0.39 -2.14
CA PHE A 131 -2.39 -0.26 -1.03
C PHE A 131 -1.86 -1.65 -0.72
N SER A 132 -0.62 -1.90 -1.10
CA SER A 132 -0.03 -3.23 -1.14
C SER A 132 0.81 -3.56 0.08
N GLY A 133 1.01 -2.61 1.01
CA GLY A 133 1.90 -2.79 2.16
C GLY A 133 3.24 -3.35 1.70
N ASP A 134 3.61 -4.48 2.29
CA ASP A 134 4.86 -5.19 2.01
C ASP A 134 4.65 -6.41 1.11
N ALA A 135 3.49 -6.57 0.49
CA ALA A 135 3.29 -7.59 -0.54
C ALA A 135 4.04 -7.20 -1.81
N LEU A 136 3.64 -6.09 -2.44
CA LEU A 136 4.18 -5.58 -3.69
C LEU A 136 4.81 -4.20 -3.46
N SER A 137 6.03 -4.01 -3.94
CA SER A 137 6.76 -2.72 -3.91
C SER A 137 7.10 -2.28 -5.32
N VAL A 138 7.41 -0.99 -5.52
CA VAL A 138 7.86 -0.52 -6.84
C VAL A 138 9.16 -1.25 -7.22
N GLY A 139 9.09 -2.07 -8.27
CA GLY A 139 10.20 -2.89 -8.77
C GLY A 139 10.59 -4.08 -7.90
N GLY A 140 9.83 -4.39 -6.84
CA GLY A 140 10.16 -5.45 -5.88
C GLY A 140 8.96 -6.09 -5.20
N CYS A 141 9.23 -6.86 -4.16
CA CYS A 141 8.23 -7.41 -3.23
C CYS A 141 8.84 -7.45 -1.83
N GLY A 142 8.02 -7.57 -0.78
CA GLY A 142 8.54 -7.75 0.57
C GLY A 142 9.25 -9.08 0.74
N LEU A 143 10.12 -9.15 1.76
CA LEU A 143 10.81 -10.39 2.12
C LEU A 143 9.81 -11.47 2.52
N ARG A 144 10.01 -12.71 2.08
CA ARG A 144 9.18 -13.84 2.47
C ARG A 144 9.56 -14.32 3.88
N LEU A 145 8.79 -13.93 4.90
CA LEU A 145 9.09 -14.25 6.30
C LEU A 145 8.19 -15.37 6.87
N GLU A 146 6.87 -15.32 6.62
CA GLU A 146 5.92 -16.24 7.25
C GLU A 146 5.15 -17.14 6.27
N SER A 147 5.53 -17.17 4.99
CA SER A 147 4.78 -17.89 3.95
C SER A 147 5.69 -18.60 2.95
N THR A 148 5.11 -19.43 2.09
CA THR A 148 5.83 -20.16 1.03
C THR A 148 6.03 -19.32 -0.23
N ALA A 149 6.97 -19.71 -1.10
CA ALA A 149 7.11 -19.10 -2.43
C ALA A 149 5.81 -19.18 -3.23
N GLN A 150 5.10 -20.31 -3.12
CA GLN A 150 3.83 -20.52 -3.81
C GLN A 150 2.77 -19.50 -3.35
N GLN A 151 2.65 -19.26 -2.05
CA GLN A 151 1.72 -18.25 -1.52
C GLN A 151 2.08 -16.84 -1.99
N MET A 152 3.38 -16.50 -1.99
CA MET A 152 3.84 -15.21 -2.52
C MET A 152 3.53 -15.07 -4.01
N TYR A 153 3.72 -16.12 -4.81
CA TYR A 153 3.32 -16.15 -6.23
C TYR A 153 1.82 -15.96 -6.41
N GLN A 154 0.98 -16.66 -5.63
CA GLN A 154 -0.48 -16.51 -5.68
C GLN A 154 -0.92 -15.09 -5.32
N SER A 155 -0.29 -14.48 -4.30
CA SER A 155 -0.56 -13.11 -3.90
C SER A 155 -0.15 -12.10 -4.96
N LEU A 156 1.06 -12.23 -5.50
CA LEU A 156 1.62 -11.26 -6.44
C LEU A 156 1.03 -11.40 -7.84
N VAL A 157 1.03 -12.62 -8.39
CA VAL A 157 0.69 -12.87 -9.80
C VAL A 157 -0.80 -13.13 -9.98
N GLU A 158 -1.39 -14.02 -9.16
CA GLU A 158 -2.78 -14.45 -9.35
C GLU A 158 -3.79 -13.49 -8.70
N THR A 159 -3.40 -12.76 -7.66
CA THR A 159 -4.28 -11.81 -6.94
C THR A 159 -4.02 -10.36 -7.34
N LEU A 160 -2.81 -9.84 -7.12
CA LEU A 160 -2.50 -8.43 -7.42
C LEU A 160 -2.28 -8.20 -8.91
N GLY A 161 -1.55 -9.08 -9.59
CA GLY A 161 -1.23 -8.98 -11.02
C GLY A 161 -2.43 -9.13 -11.96
N THR A 162 -3.60 -9.53 -11.45
CA THR A 162 -4.85 -9.66 -12.22
C THR A 162 -5.77 -8.44 -12.09
N LEU A 163 -5.43 -7.47 -11.24
CA LEU A 163 -6.13 -6.18 -11.17
C LEU A 163 -5.89 -5.36 -12.45
N PRO A 164 -6.72 -4.34 -12.75
CA PRO A 164 -6.56 -3.52 -13.95
C PRO A 164 -5.16 -2.90 -14.06
N PRO A 165 -4.54 -2.87 -15.25
CA PRO A 165 -3.15 -2.42 -15.42
C PRO A 165 -2.94 -0.94 -15.02
N GLU A 166 -3.97 -0.12 -15.14
CA GLU A 166 -3.95 1.30 -14.73
C GLU A 166 -3.96 1.50 -13.21
N THR A 167 -4.18 0.44 -12.41
CA THR A 167 -4.24 0.52 -10.95
C THR A 167 -2.94 1.09 -10.40
N LYS A 168 -3.06 2.20 -9.66
CA LYS A 168 -1.95 2.84 -8.95
C LYS A 168 -1.50 1.97 -7.79
N VAL A 169 -0.20 1.72 -7.66
CA VAL A 169 0.37 0.91 -6.57
C VAL A 169 0.99 1.82 -5.51
N PHE A 170 0.51 1.69 -4.26
CA PHE A 170 0.97 2.41 -3.08
C PHE A 170 1.54 1.40 -2.07
N CYS A 171 2.87 1.23 -2.06
CA CYS A 171 3.57 0.24 -1.23
C CYS A 171 4.02 0.78 0.13
N GLY A 172 4.46 -0.11 1.01
CA GLY A 172 4.84 0.20 2.40
C GLY A 172 6.10 1.05 2.55
N HIS A 173 7.06 0.93 1.62
CA HIS A 173 8.40 1.50 1.76
C HIS A 173 8.95 2.13 0.49
N GLU A 174 9.90 3.05 0.66
CA GLU A 174 10.76 3.64 -0.37
C GLU A 174 11.99 2.76 -0.65
N HIS A 175 11.78 1.58 -1.24
CA HIS A 175 12.87 0.64 -1.61
C HIS A 175 13.19 0.63 -3.11
N THR A 176 12.63 1.56 -3.87
CA THR A 176 12.59 1.53 -5.34
C THR A 176 13.97 1.47 -5.99
N LEU A 177 14.95 2.20 -5.47
CA LEU A 177 16.31 2.17 -6.00
C LEU A 177 16.95 0.78 -5.84
N GLY A 178 16.96 0.23 -4.63
CA GLY A 178 17.52 -1.09 -4.37
C GLY A 178 16.81 -2.20 -5.14
N ASN A 179 15.48 -2.09 -5.25
CA ASN A 179 14.65 -3.00 -6.03
C ASN A 179 15.03 -2.99 -7.52
N LEU A 180 15.17 -1.80 -8.12
CA LEU A 180 15.49 -1.66 -9.54
C LEU A 180 16.96 -2.01 -9.85
N GLU A 181 17.88 -1.79 -8.91
CA GLU A 181 19.26 -2.29 -9.02
C GLU A 181 19.32 -3.82 -9.00
N PHE A 182 18.50 -4.47 -8.18
CA PHE A 182 18.33 -5.92 -8.22
C PHE A 182 17.68 -6.37 -9.54
N ALA A 183 16.59 -5.72 -9.97
CA ALA A 183 15.94 -6.02 -11.25
C ALA A 183 16.91 -5.89 -12.43
N GLN A 184 17.81 -4.90 -12.41
CA GLN A 184 18.83 -4.72 -13.46
C GLN A 184 19.85 -5.86 -13.48
N LYS A 185 20.15 -6.48 -12.34
CA LYS A 185 20.99 -7.69 -12.28
C LYS A 185 20.26 -8.91 -12.83
N VAL A 186 18.95 -9.03 -12.57
CA VAL A 186 18.12 -10.15 -13.04
C VAL A 186 17.88 -10.07 -14.56
N GLU A 187 17.55 -8.88 -15.08
CA GLU A 187 17.31 -8.65 -16.51
C GLU A 187 18.18 -7.49 -17.06
N PRO A 188 19.50 -7.68 -17.30
CA PRO A 188 20.40 -6.60 -17.73
C PRO A 188 20.01 -5.93 -19.06
N GLY A 189 19.31 -6.67 -19.93
CA GLY A 189 18.81 -6.20 -21.22
C GLY A 189 17.46 -5.51 -21.17
N ASN A 190 16.80 -5.39 -20.02
CA ASN A 190 15.47 -4.80 -19.92
C ASN A 190 15.54 -3.26 -19.89
N ASP A 191 15.15 -2.63 -20.99
CA ASP A 191 15.17 -1.18 -21.16
C ASP A 191 14.21 -0.46 -20.20
N HIS A 192 13.10 -1.10 -19.82
CA HIS A 192 12.15 -0.54 -18.86
C HIS A 192 12.76 -0.44 -17.45
N VAL A 193 13.55 -1.44 -17.04
CA VAL A 193 14.29 -1.39 -15.77
C VAL A 193 15.28 -0.22 -15.77
N ARG A 194 16.07 -0.06 -16.84
CA ARG A 194 17.05 1.03 -16.94
C ARG A 194 16.39 2.41 -16.92
N ALA A 195 15.28 2.56 -17.65
CA ALA A 195 14.52 3.81 -17.67
C ALA A 195 13.92 4.14 -16.30
N LYS A 196 13.28 3.16 -15.65
CA LYS A 196 12.67 3.35 -14.32
C LYS A 196 13.72 3.62 -13.25
N LEU A 197 14.89 2.95 -13.30
CA LEU A 197 16.00 3.21 -12.38
C LEU A 197 16.54 4.63 -12.53
N SER A 198 16.68 5.12 -13.76
CA SER A 198 17.12 6.50 -14.03
C SER A 198 16.11 7.52 -13.51
N TRP A 199 14.81 7.25 -13.70
CA TRP A 199 13.72 8.06 -13.14
C TRP A 199 13.72 8.05 -11.61
N ALA A 200 13.92 6.89 -10.98
CA ALA A 200 13.95 6.77 -9.53
C ALA A 200 15.12 7.54 -8.91
N LYS A 201 16.32 7.46 -9.53
CA LYS A 201 17.49 8.25 -9.10
C LYS A 201 17.23 9.75 -9.14
N LYS A 202 16.57 10.24 -10.20
CA LYS A 202 16.21 11.65 -10.31
C LYS A 202 15.24 12.09 -9.19
N ARG A 203 14.28 11.23 -8.82
CA ARG A 203 13.33 11.54 -7.74
C ARG A 203 13.99 11.52 -6.36
N ASP A 204 14.89 10.57 -6.13
CA ASP A 204 15.69 10.49 -4.91
C ASP A 204 16.55 11.76 -4.71
N GLU A 205 17.23 12.22 -5.78
CA GLU A 205 17.96 13.50 -5.77
C GLU A 205 17.09 14.73 -5.44
N ASP A 206 15.80 14.66 -5.77
CA ASP A 206 14.83 15.75 -5.59
C ASP A 206 13.98 15.57 -4.29
N ASP A 207 14.34 14.63 -3.40
CA ASP A 207 13.59 14.27 -2.18
C ASP A 207 12.09 13.96 -2.44
N MET A 208 11.80 13.33 -3.58
CA MET A 208 10.44 12.98 -4.01
C MET A 208 10.15 11.49 -3.87
N PRO A 209 9.01 11.08 -3.26
CA PRO A 209 8.56 9.70 -3.21
C PRO A 209 8.47 9.06 -4.60
N THR A 210 8.83 7.79 -4.74
CA THR A 210 8.68 7.05 -6.01
C THR A 210 7.32 6.36 -6.17
N VAL A 211 6.45 6.49 -5.18
CA VAL A 211 5.03 6.08 -5.27
C VAL A 211 4.14 7.21 -5.82
N PRO A 212 3.00 6.86 -6.45
CA PRO A 212 2.65 5.51 -6.91
C PRO A 212 3.35 5.14 -8.23
N SER A 213 3.51 3.84 -8.46
CA SER A 213 3.63 3.27 -9.81
C SER A 213 2.26 2.81 -10.30
N THR A 214 2.18 2.08 -11.42
CA THR A 214 0.98 1.35 -11.87
C THR A 214 1.28 -0.13 -12.04
N LEU A 215 0.27 -1.01 -11.94
CA LEU A 215 0.46 -2.45 -12.16
C LEU A 215 0.96 -2.77 -13.57
N GLY A 216 0.49 -2.03 -14.57
CA GLY A 216 0.97 -2.13 -15.95
C GLY A 216 2.46 -1.81 -16.06
N GLU A 217 2.96 -0.84 -15.31
CA GLU A 217 4.40 -0.56 -15.21
C GLU A 217 5.16 -1.68 -14.49
N GLU A 218 4.64 -2.17 -13.35
CA GLU A 218 5.30 -3.24 -12.59
C GLU A 218 5.51 -4.51 -13.44
N LEU A 219 4.56 -4.86 -14.32
CA LEU A 219 4.71 -5.99 -15.26
C LEU A 219 5.86 -5.82 -16.27
N LEU A 220 6.39 -4.60 -16.46
CA LEU A 220 7.49 -4.33 -17.38
C LEU A 220 8.87 -4.45 -16.73
N TYR A 221 9.00 -4.21 -15.41
CA TYR A 221 10.32 -4.13 -14.76
C TYR A 221 10.44 -4.88 -13.43
N ASN A 222 9.33 -5.32 -12.81
CA ASN A 222 9.37 -6.00 -11.51
C ASN A 222 9.63 -7.49 -11.71
N PRO A 223 10.80 -8.03 -11.33
CA PRO A 223 11.15 -9.42 -11.60
C PRO A 223 10.19 -10.41 -10.90
N PHE A 224 9.53 -10.01 -9.81
CA PHE A 224 8.61 -10.87 -9.05
C PHE A 224 7.21 -10.98 -9.68
N LEU A 225 6.84 -10.08 -10.59
CA LEU A 225 5.64 -10.21 -11.42
C LEU A 225 5.93 -10.82 -12.80
N ARG A 226 7.20 -11.11 -13.10
CA ARG A 226 7.70 -11.56 -14.42
C ARG A 226 8.33 -12.96 -14.33
N VAL A 227 7.76 -13.82 -13.49
CA VAL A 227 8.27 -15.18 -13.20
C VAL A 227 7.65 -16.28 -14.08
N ALA A 228 6.78 -15.91 -15.02
CA ALA A 228 6.09 -16.81 -15.95
C ALA A 228 6.89 -17.07 -17.24
#